data_AF-A0A0G2B2K0-F1
#
_entry.id   AF-A0A0G2B2K0-F1
#
_cell.length_a   1.000
_cell.length_b   1.000
_cell.length_c   1.000
_cell.angle_alpha   90.00
_cell.angle_beta   90.00
_cell.angle_gamma   90.00
#
_symmetry.space_group_name_H-M   'P 1'
#
loop_
_entity.id
_entity.type
_entity.pdbx_description
1 polymer ?
#
loop_
_entity_poly.entity_id
_entity_poly.type
_entity_poly.pdbx_seq_one_letter_code
_entity_poly.pdbx_strand_id
1 'polypeptide(L)'
;MTKHSRNGFTLLEAVIYAGLFAVILSAVLGMFYSLMESERRNRERLAVESEANFVMQKIAWALTGIESVNSPASGATSTALSVDKFGFDDDPIVFELGSGRITMSKGSGEAADLFSSRVRALDLVFENMPAAAGRPPGVAVNISAGDVSGRASTTLSGKFYLRQ
;
A
#
# COMPACT_ATOMS: atom_id res chain seq x y z
N MET A 1 33.46 23.94 -66.55
CA MET A 1 33.42 22.67 -65.79
C MET A 1 33.90 22.93 -64.37
N THR A 2 32.99 23.02 -63.41
CA THR A 2 33.33 23.21 -61.98
C THR A 2 33.67 21.86 -61.37
N LYS A 3 34.92 21.71 -60.93
CA LYS A 3 35.44 20.46 -60.35
C LYS A 3 34.93 20.36 -58.90
N HIS A 4 33.96 19.48 -58.65
CA HIS A 4 33.51 19.17 -57.30
C HIS A 4 34.60 18.38 -56.56
N SER A 5 35.14 18.93 -55.47
CA SER A 5 36.00 18.17 -54.54
C SER A 5 35.13 17.21 -53.72
N ARG A 6 35.22 15.92 -54.00
CA ARG A 6 34.73 14.88 -53.10
C ARG A 6 35.78 14.66 -52.02
N ASN A 7 35.62 15.31 -50.87
CA ASN A 7 36.46 15.05 -49.71
C ASN A 7 36.06 13.69 -49.12
N GLY A 8 37.00 12.74 -49.14
CA GLY A 8 36.83 11.43 -48.51
C GLY A 8 37.02 11.50 -47.00
N PHE A 9 36.29 10.66 -46.27
CA PHE A 9 36.33 10.58 -44.81
C PHE A 9 37.64 9.94 -44.32
N THR A 10 38.24 10.47 -43.26
CA THR A 10 39.50 9.89 -42.73
C THR A 10 39.22 8.76 -41.75
N LEU A 11 40.10 7.76 -41.70
CA LEU A 11 39.96 6.62 -40.77
C LEU A 11 40.00 7.08 -39.30
N LEU A 12 40.80 8.11 -39.00
CA LEU A 12 40.89 8.70 -37.66
C LEU A 12 39.56 9.32 -37.22
N GLU A 13 38.87 10.03 -38.11
CA GLU A 13 37.56 10.64 -37.85
C GLU A 13 36.51 9.58 -37.54
N ALA A 14 36.56 8.42 -38.21
CA ALA A 14 35.68 7.28 -37.93
C ALA A 14 35.86 6.73 -36.51
N VAL A 15 37.11 6.56 -36.07
CA VAL A 15 37.43 6.04 -34.73
C VAL A 15 37.01 7.03 -33.65
N ILE A 16 37.26 8.33 -33.84
CA ILE A 16 36.85 9.37 -32.90
C ILE A 16 35.32 9.41 -32.77
N TYR A 17 34.59 9.32 -33.87
CA TYR A 17 33.13 9.29 -33.84
C TYR A 17 32.57 8.01 -33.22
N ALA A 18 33.19 6.85 -33.48
CA ALA A 18 32.80 5.60 -32.82
C ALA A 18 33.01 5.65 -31.30
N GLY A 19 34.13 6.23 -30.84
CA GLY A 19 34.41 6.42 -29.42
C GLY A 19 33.41 7.37 -28.76
N LEU A 20 33.14 8.52 -29.39
CA LEU A 20 32.13 9.47 -28.90
C LEU A 20 30.74 8.84 -28.86
N PHE A 21 30.38 8.07 -29.89
CA PHE A 21 29.12 7.35 -29.94
C PHE A 21 28.99 6.33 -28.80
N ALA A 22 30.05 5.56 -28.52
CA ALA A 22 30.04 4.60 -27.41
C ALA A 22 29.83 5.29 -26.04
N VAL A 23 30.43 6.46 -25.82
CA VAL A 23 30.24 7.25 -24.60
C VAL A 23 28.78 7.72 -24.48
N ILE A 24 28.21 8.27 -25.56
CA ILE A 24 26.82 8.72 -25.58
C ILE A 24 25.87 7.54 -25.35
N LEU A 25 26.09 6.41 -26.03
CA LEU A 25 25.27 5.21 -25.90
C LEU A 25 25.28 4.68 -24.45
N SER A 26 26.45 4.67 -23.81
CA SER A 26 26.60 4.24 -22.41
C SER A 26 25.81 5.13 -21.46
N ALA A 27 25.84 6.45 -21.66
CA ALA A 27 25.05 7.38 -20.87
C ALA A 27 23.54 7.15 -21.05
N VAL A 28 23.08 6.94 -22.29
CA VAL A 28 21.66 6.65 -22.60
C VAL A 28 21.21 5.35 -21.94
N LEU A 29 22.00 4.29 -22.01
CA LEU A 29 21.69 3.02 -21.35
C LEU A 29 21.62 3.18 -19.83
N GLY A 30 22.55 3.93 -19.22
CA GLY A 30 22.53 4.21 -17.78
C GLY A 30 21.25 4.94 -17.33
N MET A 31 20.78 5.90 -18.12
CA MET A 31 19.51 6.58 -17.88
C MET A 31 18.33 5.61 -18.01
N PHE A 32 18.33 4.75 -19.04
CA PHE A 32 17.27 3.76 -19.25
C PHE A 32 17.15 2.78 -18.07
N TYR A 33 18.26 2.26 -17.57
CA TYR A 33 18.25 1.39 -16.38
C TYR A 33 17.68 2.08 -15.14
N SER A 34 18.07 3.34 -14.92
CA SER A 34 17.57 4.14 -13.80
C SER A 34 16.06 4.35 -13.88
N LEU A 35 15.53 4.58 -15.08
CA LEU A 35 14.10 4.71 -15.32
C LEU A 35 13.35 3.39 -15.05
N MET A 36 13.84 2.27 -15.56
CA MET A 36 13.20 0.96 -15.34
C MET A 36 13.10 0.60 -13.86
N GLU A 37 14.15 0.87 -13.10
CA GLU A 37 14.19 0.57 -11.67
C GLU A 37 13.29 1.54 -10.88
N SER A 38 13.19 2.80 -11.30
CA SER A 38 12.20 3.74 -10.74
C SER A 38 10.77 3.26 -10.96
N GLU A 39 10.45 2.86 -12.19
CA GLU A 39 9.16 2.29 -12.58
C GLU A 39 8.79 1.05 -11.75
N ARG A 40 9.75 0.16 -11.51
CA ARG A 40 9.54 -1.04 -10.69
C ARG A 40 9.18 -0.69 -9.24
N ARG A 41 9.93 0.22 -8.61
CA ARG A 41 9.64 0.69 -7.25
C ARG A 41 8.30 1.38 -7.14
N ASN A 42 7.94 2.18 -8.13
CA ASN A 42 6.65 2.88 -8.15
C ASN A 42 5.48 1.89 -8.24
N ARG A 43 5.59 0.87 -9.10
CA ARG A 43 4.57 -0.20 -9.18
C ARG A 43 4.41 -0.97 -7.87
N GLU A 44 5.52 -1.33 -7.21
CA GLU A 44 5.51 -2.01 -5.91
C GLU A 44 4.82 -1.15 -4.84
N ARG A 45 5.14 0.15 -4.80
CA ARG A 45 4.49 1.09 -3.88
C ARG A 45 3.00 1.24 -4.14
N LEU A 46 2.57 1.40 -5.39
CA LEU A 46 1.17 1.51 -5.75
C LEU A 46 0.38 0.24 -5.39
N ALA A 47 0.98 -0.95 -5.53
CA ALA A 47 0.36 -2.20 -5.11
C ALA A 47 0.10 -2.22 -3.59
N VAL A 48 1.14 -1.92 -2.79
CA VAL A 48 1.02 -1.84 -1.32
C VAL A 48 -0.02 -0.79 -0.89
N GLU A 49 0.00 0.39 -1.51
CA GLU A 49 -0.96 1.46 -1.22
C GLU A 49 -2.40 1.06 -1.58
N SER A 50 -2.62 0.41 -2.73
CA SER A 50 -3.97 0.00 -3.13
C SER A 50 -4.54 -1.10 -2.24
N GLU A 51 -3.73 -2.09 -1.83
CA GLU A 51 -4.15 -3.13 -0.90
C GLU A 51 -4.42 -2.56 0.50
N ALA A 52 -3.56 -1.67 1.02
CA ALA A 52 -3.78 -1.02 2.31
C ALA A 52 -5.07 -0.18 2.30
N ASN A 53 -5.34 0.55 1.21
CA ASN A 53 -6.57 1.32 1.05
C ASN A 53 -7.80 0.41 0.97
N PHE A 54 -7.70 -0.75 0.30
CA PHE A 54 -8.77 -1.73 0.26
C PHE A 54 -9.14 -2.23 1.66
N VAL A 55 -8.14 -2.58 2.49
CA VAL A 55 -8.36 -2.97 3.90
C VAL A 55 -8.98 -1.83 4.69
N MET A 56 -8.46 -0.60 4.56
CA MET A 56 -9.02 0.56 5.25
C MET A 56 -10.50 0.80 4.87
N GLN A 57 -10.87 0.60 3.60
CA GLN A 57 -12.26 0.71 3.15
C GLN A 57 -13.15 -0.42 3.69
N LYS A 58 -12.62 -1.65 3.80
CA LYS A 58 -13.33 -2.78 4.42
C LYS A 58 -13.60 -2.53 5.90
N ILE A 59 -12.62 -2.01 6.61
CA ILE A 59 -12.77 -1.62 8.02
C ILE A 59 -13.76 -0.46 8.13
N ALA A 60 -13.64 0.58 7.29
CA ALA A 60 -14.59 1.68 7.25
C ALA A 60 -16.02 1.19 7.05
N TRP A 61 -16.24 0.28 6.09
CA TRP A 61 -17.54 -0.36 5.86
C TRP A 61 -18.02 -1.17 7.07
N ALA A 62 -17.14 -1.92 7.75
CA ALA A 62 -17.52 -2.65 8.96
C ALA A 62 -17.89 -1.68 10.10
N LEU A 63 -17.25 -0.50 10.12
CA LEU A 63 -17.50 0.54 11.10
C LEU A 63 -18.72 1.45 10.76
N THR A 64 -19.38 1.26 9.62
CA THR A 64 -20.63 1.98 9.31
C THR A 64 -21.84 1.22 9.86
N GLY A 65 -22.68 1.87 10.67
CA GLY A 65 -23.92 1.26 11.18
C GLY A 65 -23.69 0.20 12.25
N ILE A 66 -22.66 0.38 13.08
CA ILE A 66 -22.35 -0.52 14.20
C ILE A 66 -23.35 -0.32 15.32
N GLU A 67 -23.81 -1.41 15.92
CA GLU A 67 -24.57 -1.41 17.16
C GLU A 67 -23.65 -1.40 18.38
N SER A 68 -22.60 -2.25 18.39
CA SER A 68 -21.67 -2.35 19.50
C SER A 68 -20.24 -2.72 19.08
N VAL A 69 -19.25 -2.33 19.89
CA VAL A 69 -17.85 -2.74 19.74
C VAL A 69 -17.52 -3.74 20.85
N ASN A 70 -17.29 -4.99 20.48
CA ASN A 70 -16.97 -6.08 21.42
C ASN A 70 -15.50 -6.02 21.88
N SER A 71 -14.59 -5.66 20.97
CA SER A 71 -13.16 -5.51 21.24
C SER A 71 -12.52 -4.54 20.24
N PRO A 72 -11.58 -3.68 20.63
CA PRO A 72 -11.05 -3.49 21.98
C PRO A 72 -12.04 -2.87 22.96
N ALA A 73 -11.80 -3.10 24.26
CA ALA A 73 -12.55 -2.45 25.33
C ALA A 73 -12.47 -0.92 25.21
N SER A 74 -13.48 -0.23 25.75
CA SER A 74 -13.57 1.23 25.69
C SER A 74 -12.30 1.91 26.24
N GLY A 75 -11.64 2.74 25.42
CA GLY A 75 -10.38 3.41 25.76
C GLY A 75 -9.12 2.57 25.58
N ALA A 76 -9.24 1.32 25.16
CA ALA A 76 -8.12 0.41 24.95
C ALA A 76 -7.72 0.31 23.48
N THR A 77 -6.50 -0.18 23.26
CA THR A 77 -5.97 -0.54 21.95
C THR A 77 -5.82 -2.05 21.79
N SER A 78 -5.93 -2.55 20.56
CA SER A 78 -5.76 -3.97 20.22
C SER A 78 -5.33 -4.14 18.77
N THR A 79 -4.71 -5.28 18.45
CA THR A 79 -4.42 -5.71 17.07
C THR A 79 -5.59 -6.43 16.42
N ALA A 80 -6.67 -6.63 17.17
CA ALA A 80 -7.93 -7.22 16.72
C ALA A 80 -9.10 -6.28 17.04
N LEU A 81 -10.05 -6.20 16.10
CA LEU A 81 -11.29 -5.46 16.20
C LEU A 81 -12.45 -6.44 16.03
N SER A 82 -13.42 -6.41 16.94
CA SER A 82 -14.66 -7.17 16.84
C SER A 82 -15.84 -6.22 17.04
N VAL A 83 -16.75 -6.20 16.09
CA VAL A 83 -17.90 -5.29 16.05
C VAL A 83 -19.17 -6.01 15.60
N ASP A 84 -20.30 -5.57 16.13
CA ASP A 84 -21.64 -6.05 15.75
C ASP A 84 -22.40 -4.96 15.00
N LYS A 85 -23.02 -5.30 13.89
CA LYS A 85 -23.75 -4.37 13.04
C LYS A 85 -25.25 -4.47 13.28
N PHE A 86 -25.92 -3.32 13.23
CA PHE A 86 -27.36 -3.30 13.39
C PHE A 86 -28.06 -4.11 12.27
N GLY A 87 -28.76 -5.18 12.66
CA GLY A 87 -29.53 -6.03 11.74
C GLY A 87 -28.67 -6.84 10.76
N PHE A 88 -27.47 -7.25 11.16
CA PHE A 88 -26.57 -8.06 10.34
C PHE A 88 -26.51 -9.51 10.84
N ASP A 89 -26.91 -10.46 9.99
CA ASP A 89 -27.01 -11.87 10.38
C ASP A 89 -25.64 -12.56 10.60
N ASP A 90 -24.56 -12.04 9.99
CA ASP A 90 -23.20 -12.60 10.15
C ASP A 90 -22.37 -11.84 11.21
N ASP A 91 -22.98 -11.38 12.29
CA ASP A 91 -22.26 -10.82 13.43
C ASP A 91 -21.62 -11.91 14.31
N PRO A 92 -20.44 -11.68 14.93
CA PRO A 92 -19.63 -10.46 14.85
C PRO A 92 -18.76 -10.39 13.59
N ILE A 93 -18.44 -9.17 13.14
CA ILE A 93 -17.36 -8.94 12.17
C ILE A 93 -16.05 -8.78 12.93
N VAL A 94 -15.08 -9.66 12.64
CA VAL A 94 -13.77 -9.66 13.32
C VAL A 94 -12.66 -9.38 12.32
N PHE A 95 -11.82 -8.39 12.62
CA PHE A 95 -10.55 -8.16 11.97
C PHE A 95 -9.42 -8.50 12.93
N GLU A 96 -8.41 -9.21 12.46
CA GLU A 96 -7.25 -9.58 13.28
C GLU A 96 -5.98 -9.52 12.46
N LEU A 97 -4.88 -9.09 13.09
CA LEU A 97 -3.54 -9.25 12.57
C LEU A 97 -2.91 -10.52 13.12
N GLY A 98 -2.69 -11.51 12.26
CA GLY A 98 -2.01 -12.76 12.57
C GLY A 98 -0.87 -13.05 11.60
N SER A 99 0.33 -13.34 12.11
CA SER A 99 1.50 -13.72 11.29
C SER A 99 1.81 -12.79 10.10
N GLY A 100 1.53 -11.49 10.23
CA GLY A 100 1.74 -10.49 9.18
C GLY A 100 0.64 -10.44 8.10
N ARG A 101 -0.52 -11.05 8.37
CA ARG A 101 -1.71 -11.03 7.51
C ARG A 101 -2.89 -10.44 8.27
N ILE A 102 -3.69 -9.65 7.58
CA ILE A 102 -4.93 -9.09 8.14
C ILE A 102 -6.06 -9.95 7.62
N THR A 103 -6.73 -10.64 8.54
CA THR A 103 -7.86 -11.49 8.21
C THR A 103 -9.17 -10.87 8.64
N MET A 104 -10.24 -11.19 7.93
CA MET A 104 -11.61 -10.79 8.25
C MET A 104 -12.49 -12.03 8.33
N SER A 105 -13.17 -12.23 9.47
CA SER A 105 -14.25 -13.21 9.61
C SER A 105 -15.58 -12.51 9.90
N LYS A 106 -16.68 -13.22 9.62
CA LYS A 106 -18.04 -12.77 9.89
C LYS A 106 -18.79 -13.91 10.54
N GLY A 107 -19.34 -13.70 11.72
CA GLY A 107 -20.05 -14.72 12.50
C GLY A 107 -19.17 -15.94 12.74
N SER A 108 -19.69 -17.13 12.42
CA SER A 108 -18.96 -18.40 12.49
C SER A 108 -18.21 -18.76 11.20
N GLY A 109 -18.10 -17.83 10.24
CA GLY A 109 -17.42 -18.05 8.96
C GLY A 109 -15.90 -18.14 9.09
N GLU A 110 -15.26 -18.77 8.11
CA GLU A 110 -13.79 -18.81 8.03
C GLU A 110 -13.20 -17.41 7.81
N ALA A 111 -12.04 -17.17 8.41
CA ALA A 111 -11.31 -15.92 8.26
C ALA A 111 -10.68 -15.82 6.87
N ALA A 112 -11.06 -14.80 6.11
CA ALA A 112 -10.52 -14.52 4.79
C ALA A 112 -9.35 -13.54 4.90
N ASP A 113 -8.25 -13.84 4.20
CA ASP A 113 -7.11 -12.93 4.11
C ASP A 113 -7.45 -11.73 3.21
N LEU A 114 -7.14 -10.52 3.68
CA LEU A 114 -7.43 -9.28 2.96
C LEU A 114 -6.26 -8.81 2.10
N PHE A 115 -5.05 -9.31 2.37
CA PHE A 115 -3.87 -9.02 1.54
C PHE A 115 -3.57 -10.16 0.59
N SER A 116 -2.93 -9.81 -0.52
CA SER A 116 -2.33 -10.79 -1.41
C SER A 116 -1.05 -11.38 -0.80
N SER A 117 -0.55 -12.48 -1.36
CA SER A 117 0.73 -13.08 -0.94
C SER A 117 1.96 -12.17 -1.10
N ARG A 118 1.83 -11.00 -1.76
CA ARG A 118 2.92 -10.06 -2.03
C ARG A 118 3.00 -8.95 -0.98
N VAL A 119 1.90 -8.64 -0.32
CA VAL A 119 1.83 -7.61 0.72
C VAL A 119 1.66 -8.27 2.08
N ARG A 120 2.29 -7.71 3.09
CA ARG A 120 2.15 -8.11 4.48
C ARG A 120 1.81 -6.90 5.34
N ALA A 121 1.04 -7.12 6.39
CA ALA A 121 0.92 -6.16 7.46
C ALA A 121 2.21 -6.15 8.28
N LEU A 122 2.73 -4.94 8.50
CA LEU A 122 3.82 -4.67 9.43
C LEU A 122 3.26 -4.37 10.82
N ASP A 123 2.15 -3.62 10.87
CA ASP A 123 1.48 -3.26 12.10
C ASP A 123 -0.02 -3.00 11.85
N LEU A 124 -0.85 -3.28 12.85
CA LEU A 124 -2.28 -3.00 12.85
C LEU A 124 -2.71 -2.68 14.27
N VAL A 125 -3.23 -1.48 14.48
CA VAL A 125 -3.70 -1.04 15.78
C VAL A 125 -5.08 -0.42 15.65
N PHE A 126 -6.02 -0.96 16.42
CA PHE A 126 -7.34 -0.41 16.65
C PHE A 126 -7.37 0.25 18.02
N GLU A 127 -7.96 1.43 18.11
CA GLU A 127 -8.19 2.16 19.36
C GLU A 127 -9.69 2.44 19.49
N ASN A 128 -10.32 1.95 20.54
CA ASN A 128 -11.71 2.29 20.85
C ASN A 128 -11.73 3.62 21.60
N MET A 129 -12.24 4.67 20.95
CA MET A 129 -12.36 6.01 21.51
C MET A 129 -13.72 6.14 22.22
N PRO A 130 -13.76 6.20 23.57
CA PRO A 130 -15.00 6.43 24.30
C PRO A 130 -15.60 7.79 23.98
N ALA A 131 -16.90 7.92 24.22
CA ALA A 131 -17.54 9.22 24.26
C ALA A 131 -16.87 10.08 25.35
N ALA A 132 -16.32 11.21 24.95
CA ALA A 132 -15.75 12.21 25.86
C ALA A 132 -16.53 13.52 25.69
N ALA A 133 -16.48 14.43 26.67
CA ALA A 133 -17.24 15.68 26.64
C ALA A 133 -17.05 16.44 25.30
N GLY A 134 -18.06 16.38 24.42
CA GLY A 134 -18.06 16.98 23.09
C GLY A 134 -17.50 16.13 21.93
N ARG A 135 -17.14 14.86 22.15
CA ARG A 135 -16.69 13.93 21.09
C ARG A 135 -17.54 12.65 21.08
N PRO A 136 -18.18 12.31 19.95
CA PRO A 136 -18.88 11.04 19.82
C PRO A 136 -17.90 9.87 19.93
N PRO A 137 -18.38 8.69 20.38
CA PRO A 137 -17.54 7.49 20.42
C PRO A 137 -17.10 7.11 19.00
N GLY A 138 -15.96 6.45 18.89
CA GLY A 138 -15.35 6.13 17.61
C GLY A 138 -14.30 5.04 17.69
N VAL A 139 -13.80 4.62 16.54
CA VAL A 139 -12.66 3.72 16.44
C VAL A 139 -11.59 4.40 15.58
N ALA A 140 -10.37 4.53 16.12
CA ALA A 140 -9.22 4.90 15.33
C ALA A 140 -8.49 3.64 14.86
N VAL A 141 -7.99 3.68 13.64
CA VAL A 141 -7.38 2.55 12.94
C VAL A 141 -6.05 3.03 12.38
N ASN A 142 -4.98 2.33 12.72
CA ASN A 142 -3.66 2.53 12.14
C ASN A 142 -3.20 1.23 11.50
N ILE A 143 -2.88 1.28 10.21
CA ILE A 143 -2.38 0.15 9.43
C ILE A 143 -1.02 0.54 8.88
N SER A 144 -0.02 -0.31 9.09
CA SER A 144 1.22 -0.27 8.34
C SER A 144 1.33 -1.54 7.51
N ALA A 145 1.54 -1.37 6.20
CA ALA A 145 1.67 -2.47 5.26
C ALA A 145 2.96 -2.32 4.46
N GLY A 146 3.54 -3.44 4.04
CA GLY A 146 4.75 -3.46 3.25
C GLY A 146 4.78 -4.64 2.29
N ASP A 147 5.56 -4.47 1.22
CA ASP A 147 5.86 -5.57 0.32
C ASP A 147 6.77 -6.60 1.03
N VAL A 148 6.62 -7.89 0.68
CA VAL A 148 7.43 -8.97 1.27
C VAL A 148 8.93 -8.79 1.04
N SER A 149 9.34 -8.10 -0.03
CA SER A 149 10.75 -7.80 -0.30
C SER A 149 11.32 -6.62 0.52
N GLY A 150 10.46 -5.90 1.27
CA GLY A 150 10.84 -4.75 2.08
C GLY A 150 11.16 -3.49 1.27
N ARG A 151 10.88 -3.48 -0.04
CA ARG A 151 11.18 -2.35 -0.95
C ARG A 151 10.16 -1.22 -0.92
N ALA A 152 8.94 -1.52 -0.48
CA ALA A 152 7.85 -0.56 -0.38
C ALA A 152 7.09 -0.77 0.94
N SER A 153 6.66 0.33 1.54
CA SER A 153 5.75 0.31 2.69
C SER A 153 4.87 1.55 2.68
N THR A 154 3.73 1.45 3.34
CA THR A 154 2.78 2.55 3.54
C THR A 154 2.18 2.45 4.93
N THR A 155 1.80 3.60 5.49
CA THR A 155 1.07 3.67 6.74
C THR A 155 -0.16 4.53 6.53
N LEU A 156 -1.33 3.98 6.87
CA LEU A 156 -2.62 4.64 6.78
C LEU A 156 -3.24 4.75 8.16
N SER A 157 -3.79 5.92 8.45
CA SER A 157 -4.48 6.21 9.70
C SER A 157 -5.87 6.75 9.40
N GLY A 158 -6.89 6.19 10.03
CA GLY A 158 -8.28 6.60 9.90
C GLY A 158 -8.95 6.75 11.26
N LYS A 159 -9.85 7.72 11.41
CA LYS A 159 -10.73 7.85 12.59
C LYS A 159 -12.17 7.78 12.12
N PHE A 160 -12.92 6.85 12.69
CA PHE A 160 -14.31 6.60 12.33
C PHE A 160 -15.18 6.87 13.55
N TYR A 161 -16.07 7.85 13.45
CA TYR A 161 -17.01 8.16 14.51
C TYR A 161 -18.29 7.36 14.34
N LEU A 162 -18.78 6.80 15.43
CA LEU A 162 -20.06 6.09 15.47
C LEU A 162 -21.18 7.13 15.39
N ARG A 163 -22.10 6.95 14.43
CA ARG A 163 -23.32 7.74 14.37
C ARG A 163 -24.33 7.13 15.34
N GLN A 164 -24.72 7.92 16.34
CA GLN A 164 -25.86 7.63 17.20
C GLN A 164 -27.18 7.94 16.48
#